data_AF-A0A9D9XW31-F1
#
_entry.id   AF-A0A9D9XW31-F1
#
_cell.length_a   1.000
_cell.length_b   1.000
_cell.length_c   1.000
_cell.angle_alpha   90.00
_cell.angle_beta   90.00
_cell.angle_gamma   90.00
#
_symmetry.space_group_name_H-M   'P 1'
#
loop_
_entity.id
_entity.type
_entity.pdbx_description
1 polymer ?
#
loop_
_entity_poly.entity_id
_entity_poly.type
_entity_poly.pdbx_seq_one_letter_code
_entity_poly.pdbx_strand_id
1 'polypeptide(L)'
;MSVSTPSQGTHFSDGLRTGPIIGSTFIPGANVLTPSVMVSSPTDQLPPGVFNTPMSLLDIIPAPVSATSIAAAQTPIAAEYLTLVTLSGIGINVITYNGIPNILQLDCARNITITGHAGTTSQIFTVFGWDQYGVPMVEQITGPAGATLARGNKAFLYIQAVYVAAGTVANVSVGVGNTYGLPYLVPSINYGGAIYWNGFSDIVDASEDEMRLGNDPITTVNEQSIVTVSLAGASPAFTASYFVVGQWIKLFNVPTFQGITAAQYNIDAQIIALDVVNNTLTYKTNGVATGAGTGGGATVDLLPFNGLVTGDQRIASNVTGDVRGTYTPLPTTFSVNNNSFSDANGFSRLTINFYNASGDSRNYNNASNGIVNLNANPITTTNGSSVVSIYAPNHQFINGENVTISGAVTTNGIAAAALNIKAPVTIVDQNNFTYVSTGVATSSGQGGGSIVKMSPRYGNLYQTATGRFGVPQHSIDLF
;
A
#
# COMPACT_ATOMS: atom_id res chain seq x y z
N MET A 1 -11.88 -48.72 29.35
CA MET A 1 -12.03 -47.34 28.85
C MET A 1 -10.73 -46.94 28.18
N SER A 2 -10.66 -47.13 26.86
CA SER A 2 -9.54 -46.65 26.05
C SER A 2 -9.86 -45.22 25.66
N VAL A 3 -9.06 -44.27 26.13
CA VAL A 3 -9.16 -42.86 25.75
C VAL A 3 -8.38 -42.72 24.45
N SER A 4 -9.06 -42.80 23.31
CA SER A 4 -8.44 -42.41 22.05
C SER A 4 -8.34 -40.88 22.02
N THR A 5 -7.12 -40.37 22.10
CA THR A 5 -6.83 -38.98 21.73
C THR A 5 -7.25 -38.76 20.27
N PRO A 6 -8.08 -37.76 19.96
CA PRO A 6 -8.52 -37.53 18.60
C PRO A 6 -7.32 -37.19 17.70
N SER A 7 -7.37 -37.73 16.49
CA SER A 7 -6.46 -37.47 15.37
C SER A 7 -6.18 -35.98 15.22
N GLN A 8 -4.89 -35.61 15.28
CA GLN A 8 -4.43 -34.28 14.92
C GLN A 8 -4.63 -34.09 13.41
N GLY A 9 -5.54 -33.19 13.03
CA GLY A 9 -5.75 -32.78 11.65
C GLY A 9 -7.18 -32.30 11.38
N THR A 10 -7.61 -31.23 12.05
CA THR A 10 -8.88 -30.57 11.69
C THR A 10 -8.68 -29.72 10.44
N HIS A 11 -9.35 -30.18 9.39
CA HIS A 11 -9.37 -29.75 8.00
C HIS A 11 -10.07 -28.38 7.77
N PHE A 12 -9.76 -27.36 8.57
CA PHE A 12 -10.33 -26.00 8.44
C PHE A 12 -9.34 -24.86 8.73
N SER A 13 -8.09 -25.03 8.32
CA SER A 13 -7.21 -23.90 7.97
C SER A 13 -6.78 -24.17 6.54
N ASP A 14 -7.08 -23.27 5.61
CA ASP A 14 -7.05 -23.43 4.15
C ASP A 14 -5.67 -23.70 3.50
N GLY A 15 -4.72 -24.27 4.26
CA GLY A 15 -3.41 -24.66 3.77
C GLY A 15 -3.51 -25.83 2.80
N LEU A 16 -3.93 -25.54 1.57
CA LEU A 16 -3.66 -26.35 0.39
C LEU A 16 -2.16 -26.62 0.39
N ARG A 17 -1.79 -27.88 0.59
CA ARG A 17 -0.42 -28.34 0.46
C ARG A 17 -0.27 -28.95 -0.92
N THR A 18 0.58 -28.36 -1.75
CA THR A 18 0.91 -28.90 -3.07
C THR A 18 2.31 -29.50 -3.00
N GLY A 19 2.44 -30.77 -3.38
CA GLY A 19 3.72 -31.47 -3.44
C GLY A 19 3.54 -32.99 -3.41
N PRO A 20 4.51 -33.75 -3.95
CA PRO A 20 4.49 -35.20 -3.84
C PRO A 20 4.55 -35.61 -2.37
N ILE A 21 3.80 -36.65 -2.00
CA ILE A 21 4.01 -37.34 -0.74
C ILE A 21 5.35 -38.08 -0.88
N ILE A 22 6.43 -37.51 -0.34
CA ILE A 22 7.75 -38.14 -0.40
C ILE A 22 7.68 -39.47 0.35
N GLY A 23 7.98 -40.57 -0.35
CA GLY A 23 7.94 -41.93 0.20
C GLY A 23 6.60 -42.66 0.08
N SER A 24 5.57 -42.09 -0.57
CA SER A 24 4.40 -42.90 -0.95
C SER A 24 4.69 -43.68 -2.22
N THR A 25 4.61 -45.01 -2.15
CA THR A 25 4.67 -45.87 -3.32
C THR A 25 3.24 -46.22 -3.72
N PHE A 26 2.86 -45.94 -4.97
CA PHE A 26 1.58 -46.36 -5.53
C PHE A 26 1.79 -47.47 -6.54
N ILE A 27 0.92 -48.48 -6.55
CA ILE A 27 0.76 -49.35 -7.71
C ILE A 27 -0.21 -48.63 -8.64
N PRO A 28 0.19 -48.24 -9.86
CA PRO A 28 -0.70 -47.57 -10.80
C PRO A 28 -1.88 -48.47 -11.12
N GLY A 29 -3.07 -47.89 -11.01
CA GLY A 29 -4.29 -48.49 -11.49
C GLY A 29 -4.27 -48.69 -13.00
N ALA A 30 -4.75 -49.84 -13.50
CA ALA A 30 -4.76 -50.11 -14.93
C ALA A 30 -5.76 -49.21 -15.70
N ASN A 31 -6.76 -48.67 -15.01
CA ASN A 31 -7.79 -47.79 -15.56
C ASN A 31 -8.57 -47.06 -14.46
N VAL A 32 -9.49 -46.20 -14.86
CA VAL A 32 -10.38 -45.42 -13.96
C VAL A 32 -11.26 -46.31 -13.06
N LEU A 33 -11.49 -47.58 -13.43
CA LEU A 33 -12.28 -48.54 -12.65
C LEU A 33 -11.42 -49.34 -11.65
N THR A 34 -10.10 -49.27 -11.77
CA THR A 34 -9.12 -49.91 -10.87
C THR A 34 -8.15 -48.83 -10.40
N PRO A 35 -8.56 -47.93 -9.48
CA PRO A 35 -7.73 -46.81 -9.07
C PRO A 35 -6.43 -47.28 -8.39
N SER A 36 -5.38 -46.48 -8.51
CA SER A 36 -4.08 -46.76 -7.90
C SER A 36 -4.21 -46.98 -6.39
N VAL A 37 -3.60 -48.05 -5.89
CA VAL A 37 -3.64 -48.41 -4.47
C VAL A 37 -2.32 -48.00 -3.80
N MET A 38 -2.41 -47.35 -2.65
CA MET A 38 -1.25 -46.96 -1.84
C MET A 38 -0.64 -48.20 -1.17
N VAL A 39 0.66 -48.45 -1.40
CA VAL A 39 1.34 -49.68 -0.97
C VAL A 39 2.09 -49.49 0.35
N SER A 40 2.50 -48.26 0.66
CA SER A 40 3.18 -47.92 1.90
C SER A 40 2.78 -46.52 2.36
N SER A 41 2.42 -46.39 3.63
CA SER A 41 2.22 -45.10 4.28
C SER A 41 3.57 -44.34 4.37
N PRO A 42 3.59 -43.02 4.19
CA PRO A 42 4.83 -42.23 4.22
C PRO A 42 5.58 -42.40 5.55
N THR A 43 6.91 -42.44 5.48
CA THR A 43 7.82 -42.59 6.63
C THR A 43 8.01 -41.31 7.44
N ASP A 44 7.56 -40.16 6.93
CA ASP A 44 7.64 -38.89 7.62
C ASP A 44 6.37 -38.60 8.43
N GLN A 45 6.56 -38.38 9.75
CA GLN A 45 5.54 -37.82 10.64
C GLN A 45 5.24 -36.34 10.34
N LEU A 46 5.98 -35.74 9.40
CA LEU A 46 5.75 -34.38 8.92
C LEU A 46 4.82 -34.47 7.70
N PRO A 47 3.62 -33.85 7.75
CA PRO A 47 2.68 -33.93 6.64
C PRO A 47 3.31 -33.35 5.37
N PRO A 48 3.27 -34.08 4.24
CA PRO A 48 3.90 -33.68 2.98
C PRO A 48 3.29 -32.41 2.38
N GLY A 49 4.11 -31.68 1.62
CA GLY A 49 3.74 -30.49 0.84
C GLY A 49 4.11 -29.16 1.49
N VAL A 50 4.32 -28.14 0.66
CA VAL A 50 4.67 -26.78 1.09
C VAL A 50 3.38 -26.06 1.53
N PHE A 51 3.44 -25.28 2.60
CA PHE A 51 2.34 -24.39 2.95
C PHE A 51 2.20 -23.33 1.87
N ASN A 52 1.07 -23.32 1.17
CA ASN A 52 0.70 -22.16 0.38
C ASN A 52 0.35 -21.01 1.34
N THR A 53 0.86 -19.82 1.05
CA THR A 53 0.46 -18.64 1.81
C THR A 53 -0.99 -18.30 1.49
N PRO A 54 -1.84 -18.04 2.51
CA PRO A 54 -3.26 -17.78 2.27
C PRO A 54 -3.43 -16.48 1.46
N MET A 55 -4.42 -16.44 0.58
CA MET A 55 -4.79 -15.21 -0.13
C MET A 55 -6.05 -14.63 0.50
N SER A 56 -6.08 -13.33 0.79
CA SER A 56 -7.29 -12.67 1.30
C SER A 56 -8.06 -12.04 0.14
N LEU A 57 -9.36 -12.33 0.04
CA LEU A 57 -10.23 -11.75 -0.98
C LEU A 57 -11.04 -10.59 -0.37
N LEU A 58 -10.94 -9.41 -0.98
CA LEU A 58 -11.88 -8.31 -0.77
C LEU A 58 -12.81 -8.22 -1.99
N ASP A 59 -14.11 -8.40 -1.77
CA ASP A 59 -15.13 -8.28 -2.82
C ASP A 59 -16.18 -7.24 -2.37
N ILE A 60 -16.34 -6.18 -3.15
CA ILE A 60 -17.26 -5.08 -2.87
C ILE A 60 -18.15 -4.84 -4.09
N ILE A 61 -19.46 -4.74 -3.88
CA ILE A 61 -20.44 -4.32 -4.89
C ILE A 61 -20.99 -2.95 -4.49
N PRO A 62 -20.29 -1.85 -4.85
CA PRO A 62 -20.73 -0.49 -4.55
C PRO A 62 -22.01 -0.10 -5.28
N ALA A 63 -22.88 0.61 -4.56
CA ALA A 63 -23.99 1.36 -5.13
C ALA A 63 -23.46 2.52 -6.01
N PRO A 64 -24.20 2.91 -7.07
CA PRO A 64 -23.78 3.97 -7.99
C PRO A 64 -23.37 5.26 -7.26
N VAL A 65 -22.37 5.95 -7.81
CA VAL A 65 -21.97 7.27 -7.30
C VAL A 65 -23.12 8.25 -7.39
N SER A 66 -23.26 9.09 -6.36
CA SER A 66 -24.26 10.14 -6.31
C SER A 66 -23.64 11.40 -5.73
N ALA A 67 -23.94 12.54 -6.35
CA ALA A 67 -23.47 13.85 -5.89
C ALA A 67 -24.29 14.42 -4.73
N THR A 68 -25.40 13.78 -4.36
CA THR A 68 -26.40 14.30 -3.39
C THR A 68 -26.81 13.28 -2.34
N SER A 69 -26.16 12.11 -2.30
CA SER A 69 -26.53 11.03 -1.39
C SER A 69 -26.31 11.37 0.09
N ILE A 70 -25.38 12.27 0.41
CA ILE A 70 -25.06 12.66 1.80
C ILE A 70 -25.74 13.98 2.15
N ALA A 71 -25.62 14.97 1.27
CA ALA A 71 -26.29 16.27 1.43
C ALA A 71 -26.79 16.75 0.08
N ALA A 72 -28.08 17.11 0.01
CA ALA A 72 -28.66 17.73 -1.16
C ALA A 72 -28.02 19.11 -1.43
N ALA A 73 -28.21 19.61 -2.65
CA ALA A 73 -27.71 20.91 -3.06
C ALA A 73 -28.25 22.03 -2.14
N GLN A 74 -27.34 22.76 -1.51
CA GLN A 74 -27.64 23.88 -0.61
C GLN A 74 -26.58 24.97 -0.76
N THR A 75 -26.94 26.23 -0.48
CA THR A 75 -26.00 27.37 -0.48
C THR A 75 -25.71 27.81 0.96
N PRO A 76 -24.60 27.35 1.55
CA PRO A 76 -24.12 27.90 2.81
C PRO A 76 -23.87 29.40 2.72
N ILE A 77 -24.35 30.13 3.72
CA ILE A 77 -24.21 31.60 3.81
C ILE A 77 -23.10 32.01 4.79
N ALA A 78 -22.69 31.11 5.66
CA ALA A 78 -21.66 31.33 6.67
C ALA A 78 -20.91 30.03 6.97
N ALA A 79 -20.10 30.05 8.02
CA ALA A 79 -19.50 28.84 8.54
C ALA A 79 -20.58 28.03 9.29
N GLU A 80 -20.93 26.85 8.80
CA GLU A 80 -22.07 26.09 9.30
C GLU A 80 -21.98 24.59 8.98
N TYR A 81 -22.84 23.80 9.62
CA TYR A 81 -23.03 22.39 9.27
C TYR A 81 -24.03 22.27 8.13
N LEU A 82 -23.70 21.46 7.13
CA LEU A 82 -24.62 21.14 6.05
C LEU A 82 -25.77 20.28 6.57
N THR A 83 -26.95 20.50 6.00
CA THR A 83 -28.10 19.63 6.25
C THR A 83 -27.87 18.31 5.52
N LEU A 84 -27.72 17.23 6.30
CA LEU A 84 -27.59 15.87 5.78
C LEU A 84 -28.95 15.25 5.46
N VAL A 85 -28.95 14.22 4.61
CA VAL A 85 -30.17 13.45 4.33
C VAL A 85 -30.71 12.78 5.59
N THR A 86 -32.03 12.76 5.74
CA THR A 86 -32.70 12.19 6.94
C THR A 86 -33.42 10.89 6.64
N LEU A 87 -33.39 10.42 5.39
CA LEU A 87 -34.02 9.20 4.95
C LEU A 87 -32.99 8.30 4.26
N SER A 88 -33.07 7.00 4.52
CA SER A 88 -32.29 6.01 3.80
C SER A 88 -32.65 6.01 2.31
N GLY A 89 -31.66 5.77 1.48
CA GLY A 89 -31.78 5.74 0.02
C GLY A 89 -30.76 4.79 -0.59
N ILE A 90 -30.58 4.86 -1.90
CA ILE A 90 -29.59 4.02 -2.59
C ILE A 90 -28.19 4.33 -2.05
N GLY A 91 -27.54 3.32 -1.47
CA GLY A 91 -26.17 3.42 -0.96
C GLY A 91 -26.00 4.15 0.38
N ILE A 92 -27.10 4.58 1.03
CA ILE A 92 -27.08 5.30 2.31
C ILE A 92 -28.19 4.77 3.22
N ASN A 93 -27.82 4.35 4.43
CA ASN A 93 -28.76 4.02 5.50
C ASN A 93 -28.61 5.00 6.66
N VAL A 94 -29.72 5.58 7.11
CA VAL A 94 -29.73 6.43 8.30
C VAL A 94 -29.94 5.54 9.53
N ILE A 95 -28.94 5.49 10.41
CA ILE A 95 -28.90 4.58 11.56
C ILE A 95 -28.60 5.31 12.87
N THR A 96 -28.73 4.58 13.98
CA THR A 96 -28.10 4.95 15.25
C THR A 96 -26.80 4.17 15.39
N TYR A 97 -25.68 4.86 15.57
CA TYR A 97 -24.36 4.25 15.72
C TYR A 97 -23.70 4.76 17.02
N ASN A 98 -23.19 3.85 17.86
CA ASN A 98 -22.61 4.18 19.18
C ASN A 98 -23.51 5.08 20.05
N GLY A 99 -24.83 4.89 19.97
CA GLY A 99 -25.81 5.69 20.71
C GLY A 99 -26.09 7.08 20.12
N ILE A 100 -25.48 7.43 18.98
CA ILE A 100 -25.71 8.68 18.27
C ILE A 100 -26.73 8.44 17.15
N PRO A 101 -27.90 9.10 17.15
CA PRO A 101 -28.89 8.96 16.08
C PRO A 101 -28.48 9.72 14.81
N ASN A 102 -29.14 9.41 13.69
CA ASN A 102 -29.00 10.12 12.40
C ASN A 102 -27.59 10.05 11.79
N ILE A 103 -26.87 8.94 12.02
CA ILE A 103 -25.60 8.67 11.36
C ILE A 103 -25.86 8.07 9.99
N LEU A 104 -25.18 8.55 8.96
CA LEU A 104 -25.27 7.99 7.62
C LEU A 104 -24.27 6.83 7.48
N GLN A 105 -24.77 5.61 7.37
CA GLN A 105 -23.98 4.45 7.00
C GLN A 105 -23.95 4.30 5.48
N LEU A 106 -22.76 4.26 4.90
CA LEU A 106 -22.56 3.95 3.49
C LEU A 106 -22.68 2.44 3.24
N ASP A 107 -22.99 2.04 2.01
CA ASP A 107 -22.94 0.67 1.50
C ASP A 107 -21.55 0.03 1.60
N CYS A 108 -20.49 0.81 1.36
CA CYS A 108 -19.10 0.39 1.50
C CYS A 108 -18.23 1.58 1.92
N ALA A 109 -17.02 1.29 2.44
CA ALA A 109 -16.09 2.33 2.85
C ALA A 109 -15.51 3.06 1.63
N ARG A 110 -15.85 4.34 1.45
CA ARG A 110 -15.45 5.12 0.26
C ARG A 110 -15.26 6.60 0.57
N ASN A 111 -14.62 7.30 -0.36
CA ASN A 111 -14.35 8.72 -0.20
C ASN A 111 -15.58 9.60 -0.40
N ILE A 112 -15.49 10.78 0.19
CA ILE A 112 -16.54 11.80 0.15
C ILE A 112 -16.20 12.80 -0.94
N THR A 113 -17.21 13.25 -1.68
CA THR A 113 -17.05 14.22 -2.76
C THR A 113 -17.92 15.44 -2.52
N ILE A 114 -17.40 16.62 -2.92
CA ILE A 114 -18.11 17.89 -2.85
C ILE A 114 -18.27 18.41 -4.27
N THR A 115 -19.51 18.57 -4.72
CA THR A 115 -19.83 19.04 -6.08
C THR A 115 -20.29 20.49 -6.02
N GLY A 116 -19.59 21.36 -6.75
CA GLY A 116 -19.93 22.77 -6.88
C GLY A 116 -20.86 23.02 -8.07
N HIS A 117 -21.70 24.03 -7.96
CA HIS A 117 -22.45 24.59 -9.08
C HIS A 117 -21.72 25.81 -9.67
N ALA A 118 -22.21 26.31 -10.81
CA ALA A 118 -21.66 27.51 -11.43
C ALA A 118 -21.62 28.69 -10.42
N GLY A 119 -20.46 29.34 -10.31
CA GLY A 119 -20.25 30.46 -9.39
C GLY A 119 -19.91 30.07 -7.94
N THR A 120 -19.76 28.78 -7.63
CA THR A 120 -19.32 28.33 -6.29
C THR A 120 -17.92 28.88 -5.97
N THR A 121 -17.74 29.44 -4.79
CA THR A 121 -16.41 29.80 -4.26
C THR A 121 -15.83 28.63 -3.49
N SER A 122 -14.53 28.34 -3.71
CA SER A 122 -13.83 27.29 -2.98
C SER A 122 -13.77 27.60 -1.48
N GLN A 123 -14.14 26.62 -0.66
CA GLN A 123 -14.11 26.68 0.81
C GLN A 123 -13.59 25.36 1.38
N ILE A 124 -13.12 25.37 2.62
CA ILE A 124 -12.71 24.12 3.31
C ILE A 124 -13.94 23.43 3.89
N PHE A 125 -14.13 22.16 3.54
CA PHE A 125 -15.15 21.28 4.10
C PHE A 125 -14.49 20.31 5.07
N THR A 126 -14.97 20.24 6.31
CA THR A 126 -14.51 19.27 7.30
C THR A 126 -15.57 18.18 7.46
N VAL A 127 -15.19 16.95 7.12
CA VAL A 127 -16.03 15.75 7.25
C VAL A 127 -15.67 15.02 8.53
N PHE A 128 -16.68 14.66 9.32
CA PHE A 128 -16.55 13.92 10.57
C PHE A 128 -17.25 12.57 10.43
N GLY A 129 -16.60 11.49 10.87
CA GLY A 129 -17.16 10.16 10.77
C GLY A 129 -16.27 9.07 11.34
N TRP A 130 -16.48 7.84 10.89
CA TRP A 130 -15.69 6.67 11.24
C TRP A 130 -15.36 5.83 10.01
N ASP A 131 -14.25 5.09 10.09
CA ASP A 131 -13.95 4.02 9.14
C ASP A 131 -14.84 2.77 9.36
N GLN A 132 -14.60 1.73 8.57
CA GLN A 132 -15.25 0.43 8.71
C GLN A 132 -14.92 -0.32 10.01
N TYR A 133 -13.93 0.14 10.78
CA TYR A 133 -13.50 -0.45 12.04
C TYR A 133 -14.01 0.31 13.26
N GLY A 134 -14.78 1.37 13.06
CA GLY A 134 -15.28 2.23 14.13
C GLY A 134 -14.22 3.16 14.73
N VAL A 135 -13.10 3.38 14.04
CA VAL A 135 -12.11 4.37 14.43
C VAL A 135 -12.57 5.74 13.93
N PRO A 136 -12.63 6.76 14.81
CA PRO A 136 -13.06 8.10 14.41
C PRO A 136 -12.06 8.72 13.42
N MET A 137 -12.61 9.39 12.40
CA MET A 137 -11.86 10.04 11.34
C MET A 137 -12.38 11.45 11.10
N VAL A 138 -11.44 12.33 10.75
CA VAL A 138 -11.73 13.70 10.30
C VAL A 138 -10.97 13.96 9.02
N GLU A 139 -11.62 14.53 8.02
CA GLU A 139 -10.96 14.97 6.79
C GLU A 139 -11.31 16.42 6.46
N GLN A 140 -10.30 17.20 6.07
CA GLN A 140 -10.49 18.50 5.48
C GLN A 140 -10.31 18.40 3.97
N ILE A 141 -11.36 18.75 3.23
CA ILE A 141 -11.43 18.72 1.78
C ILE A 141 -11.48 20.17 1.28
N THR A 142 -10.52 20.56 0.45
CA THR A 142 -10.61 21.83 -0.28
C THR A 142 -11.73 21.73 -1.30
N GLY A 143 -12.80 22.47 -1.08
CA GLY A 143 -14.02 22.44 -1.88
C GLY A 143 -13.84 23.04 -3.28
N PRO A 144 -14.83 22.82 -4.15
CA PRO A 144 -14.75 23.16 -5.57
C PRO A 144 -14.81 24.67 -5.82
N ALA A 145 -14.11 25.12 -6.86
CA ALA A 145 -14.28 26.44 -7.45
C ALA A 145 -15.12 26.31 -8.74
N GLY A 146 -16.26 26.98 -8.81
CA GLY A 146 -17.21 26.84 -9.91
C GLY A 146 -17.87 25.47 -9.99
N ALA A 147 -18.31 25.08 -11.19
CA ALA A 147 -18.99 23.82 -11.46
C ALA A 147 -18.01 22.63 -11.55
N THR A 148 -17.25 22.40 -10.48
CA THR A 148 -16.20 21.38 -10.41
C THR A 148 -16.45 20.40 -9.25
N LEU A 149 -15.71 19.30 -9.25
CA LEU A 149 -15.78 18.24 -8.24
C LEU A 149 -14.51 18.26 -7.38
N ALA A 150 -14.67 18.37 -6.07
CA ALA A 150 -13.60 18.11 -5.10
C ALA A 150 -13.74 16.71 -4.51
N ARG A 151 -12.62 16.01 -4.30
CA ARG A 151 -12.58 14.64 -3.78
C ARG A 151 -11.78 14.57 -2.49
N GLY A 152 -12.34 13.89 -1.50
CA GLY A 152 -11.60 13.45 -0.31
C GLY A 152 -10.67 12.30 -0.64
N ASN A 153 -9.62 12.19 0.16
CA ASN A 153 -8.61 11.14 0.13
C ASN A 153 -8.91 10.02 1.12
N LYS A 154 -9.74 10.25 2.14
CA LYS A 154 -10.07 9.25 3.16
C LYS A 154 -11.35 8.51 2.83
N ALA A 155 -11.39 7.23 3.15
CA ALA A 155 -12.57 6.39 3.01
C ALA A 155 -13.33 6.28 4.33
N PHE A 156 -14.59 6.68 4.32
CA PHE A 156 -15.48 6.62 5.48
C PHE A 156 -16.51 5.51 5.28
N LEU A 157 -16.96 4.87 6.36
CA LEU A 157 -18.15 4.02 6.34
C LEU A 157 -19.35 4.70 7.02
N TYR A 158 -19.07 5.48 8.07
CA TYR A 158 -20.10 6.20 8.82
C TYR A 158 -19.82 7.69 8.77
N ILE A 159 -20.81 8.50 8.41
CA ILE A 159 -20.72 9.96 8.37
C ILE A 159 -21.63 10.55 9.44
N GLN A 160 -21.04 11.41 10.27
CA GLN A 160 -21.75 12.13 11.32
C GLN A 160 -22.15 13.53 10.87
N ALA A 161 -21.21 14.26 10.27
CA ALA A 161 -21.40 15.67 9.96
C ALA A 161 -20.46 16.13 8.85
N VAL A 162 -20.90 17.16 8.13
CA VAL A 162 -20.07 17.91 7.19
C VAL A 162 -20.20 19.39 7.54
N TYR A 163 -19.07 20.02 7.83
CA TYR A 163 -18.97 21.43 8.19
C TYR A 163 -18.28 22.21 7.08
N VAL A 164 -18.78 23.39 6.72
CA VAL A 164 -18.13 24.29 5.78
C VAL A 164 -17.56 25.50 6.52
N ALA A 165 -16.33 25.90 6.19
CA ALA A 165 -15.61 26.94 6.90
C ALA A 165 -16.14 28.36 6.65
N ALA A 166 -16.86 28.59 5.55
CA ALA A 166 -17.50 29.86 5.19
C ALA A 166 -18.55 29.64 4.09
N GLY A 167 -19.31 30.69 3.74
CA GLY A 167 -20.31 30.62 2.67
C GLY A 167 -19.71 30.36 1.28
N THR A 168 -20.46 29.67 0.41
CA THR A 168 -19.97 29.19 -0.90
C THR A 168 -20.49 30.00 -2.10
N VAL A 169 -21.28 31.05 -1.89
CA VAL A 169 -21.90 31.93 -2.90
C VAL A 169 -22.90 31.25 -3.85
N ALA A 170 -22.74 29.95 -4.13
CA ALA A 170 -23.65 29.12 -4.90
C ALA A 170 -23.80 27.73 -4.25
N ASN A 171 -24.69 26.92 -4.83
CA ASN A 171 -25.03 25.60 -4.31
C ASN A 171 -23.83 24.64 -4.33
N VAL A 172 -23.67 23.93 -3.23
CA VAL A 172 -22.82 22.76 -3.10
C VAL A 172 -23.65 21.55 -2.69
N SER A 173 -23.28 20.37 -3.16
CA SER A 173 -23.85 19.11 -2.70
C SER A 173 -22.75 18.14 -2.26
N VAL A 174 -23.11 17.20 -1.40
CA VAL A 174 -22.17 16.21 -0.87
C VAL A 174 -22.62 14.82 -1.26
N GLY A 175 -21.65 14.06 -1.75
CA GLY A 175 -21.85 12.74 -2.29
C GLY A 175 -20.71 11.80 -1.96
N VAL A 176 -20.69 10.70 -2.69
CA VAL A 176 -19.75 9.59 -2.55
C VAL A 176 -18.99 9.40 -3.86
N GLY A 177 -17.72 9.04 -3.78
CA GLY A 177 -16.89 8.70 -4.94
C GLY A 177 -16.56 7.21 -5.03
N ASN A 178 -15.78 6.86 -6.05
CA ASN A 178 -15.28 5.50 -6.28
C ASN A 178 -13.88 5.26 -5.69
N THR A 179 -13.42 6.07 -4.74
CA THR A 179 -12.16 5.75 -4.05
C THR A 179 -12.51 4.94 -2.80
N TYR A 180 -12.11 3.66 -2.78
CA TYR A 180 -12.43 2.71 -1.73
C TYR A 180 -11.30 2.59 -0.71
N GLY A 181 -11.68 2.45 0.56
CA GLY A 181 -10.75 2.22 1.66
C GLY A 181 -10.35 0.75 1.73
N LEU A 182 -9.05 0.49 1.86
CA LEU A 182 -8.59 -0.89 2.01
C LEU A 182 -8.71 -1.35 3.47
N PRO A 183 -9.10 -2.61 3.71
CA PRO A 183 -9.22 -3.16 5.05
C PRO A 183 -7.87 -3.33 5.75
N TYR A 184 -6.82 -3.61 4.98
CA TYR A 184 -5.47 -3.81 5.49
C TYR A 184 -4.57 -2.69 5.00
N LEU A 185 -3.53 -2.40 5.77
CA LEU A 185 -2.44 -1.56 5.27
C LEU A 185 -1.82 -2.26 4.06
N VAL A 186 -1.87 -1.60 2.91
CA VAL A 186 -1.19 -2.05 1.70
C VAL A 186 -0.01 -1.11 1.45
N PRO A 187 1.20 -1.48 1.91
CA PRO A 187 2.37 -0.62 1.79
C PRO A 187 3.00 -0.65 0.40
N SER A 188 2.53 -1.55 -0.48
CA SER A 188 2.96 -1.67 -1.88
C SER A 188 1.88 -2.36 -2.73
N ILE A 189 1.83 -2.05 -4.02
CA ILE A 189 1.00 -2.76 -5.00
C ILE A 189 1.35 -4.25 -5.13
N ASN A 190 2.57 -4.63 -4.76
CA ASN A 190 3.03 -6.02 -4.80
C ASN A 190 2.27 -6.96 -3.85
N TYR A 191 1.50 -6.42 -2.89
CA TYR A 191 0.63 -7.21 -2.03
C TYR A 191 -0.75 -7.47 -2.66
N GLY A 192 -1.12 -6.75 -3.73
CA GLY A 192 -2.27 -7.04 -4.57
C GLY A 192 -1.87 -8.08 -5.61
N GLY A 193 -2.48 -9.25 -5.56
CA GLY A 193 -2.24 -10.34 -6.51
C GLY A 193 -3.12 -10.32 -7.75
N ALA A 194 -4.39 -9.96 -7.59
CA ALA A 194 -5.27 -9.68 -8.71
C ALA A 194 -6.34 -8.70 -8.24
N ILE A 195 -6.27 -7.48 -8.77
CA ILE A 195 -7.28 -6.44 -8.56
C ILE A 195 -8.15 -6.50 -9.79
N TYR A 196 -9.46 -6.56 -9.62
CA TYR A 196 -10.43 -6.50 -10.69
C TYR A 196 -11.44 -5.42 -10.41
N TRP A 197 -11.86 -4.73 -11.47
CA TRP A 197 -13.00 -3.84 -11.46
C TRP A 197 -13.99 -4.27 -12.53
N ASN A 198 -15.25 -4.46 -12.13
CA ASN A 198 -16.34 -4.92 -12.98
C ASN A 198 -16.01 -6.20 -13.77
N GLY A 199 -15.24 -7.11 -13.14
CA GLY A 199 -14.82 -8.39 -13.74
C GLY A 199 -13.57 -8.34 -14.62
N PHE A 200 -12.90 -7.18 -14.76
CA PHE A 200 -11.68 -7.01 -15.57
C PHE A 200 -10.47 -6.77 -14.68
N SER A 201 -9.31 -7.32 -15.05
CA SER A 201 -8.07 -7.08 -14.32
C SER A 201 -7.76 -5.59 -14.36
N ASP A 202 -7.49 -5.05 -13.19
CA ASP A 202 -7.13 -3.66 -12.94
C ASP A 202 -5.72 -3.56 -12.34
N ILE A 203 -4.96 -4.67 -12.41
CA ILE A 203 -3.50 -4.71 -12.28
C ILE A 203 -2.93 -4.61 -13.69
N VAL A 204 -2.11 -3.58 -13.88
CA VAL A 204 -1.34 -3.30 -15.09
C VAL A 204 -0.34 -4.44 -15.32
N ASP A 205 -0.56 -5.27 -16.33
CA ASP A 205 0.51 -6.04 -16.94
C ASP A 205 1.16 -5.14 -17.98
N ALA A 206 2.42 -4.73 -17.73
CA ALA A 206 3.20 -3.81 -18.57
C ALA A 206 3.44 -4.35 -20.00
N SER A 207 2.94 -5.52 -20.35
CA SER A 207 3.02 -6.05 -21.72
C SER A 207 1.72 -5.94 -22.53
N GLU A 208 0.56 -5.75 -21.88
CA GLU A 208 -0.75 -5.76 -22.58
C GLU A 208 -1.57 -4.46 -22.42
N ASP A 209 -1.27 -3.62 -21.42
CA ASP A 209 -2.03 -2.37 -21.12
C ASP A 209 -1.32 -1.07 -21.54
N GLU A 210 -0.22 -1.13 -22.29
CA GLU A 210 0.51 0.06 -22.72
C GLU A 210 -0.14 0.74 -23.93
N MET A 211 -0.34 2.07 -23.84
CA MET A 211 -0.66 2.88 -25.00
C MET A 211 0.63 3.33 -25.66
N ARG A 212 0.94 2.76 -26.83
CA ARG A 212 2.07 3.20 -27.65
C ARG A 212 1.72 4.54 -28.25
N LEU A 213 2.47 5.59 -27.93
CA LEU A 213 2.21 6.92 -28.46
C LEU A 213 2.78 7.06 -29.88
N GLY A 214 2.26 8.04 -30.62
CA GLY A 214 2.83 8.41 -31.92
C GLY A 214 4.27 8.90 -31.80
N ASN A 215 4.95 9.01 -32.95
CA ASN A 215 6.30 9.58 -33.00
C ASN A 215 6.34 10.99 -32.42
N ASP A 216 7.37 11.28 -31.63
CA ASP A 216 7.60 12.57 -30.98
C ASP A 216 6.37 13.12 -30.24
N PRO A 217 5.88 12.39 -29.23
CA PRO A 217 4.59 12.71 -28.62
C PRO A 217 4.66 13.87 -27.63
N ILE A 218 5.83 14.38 -27.24
CA ILE A 218 5.94 15.54 -26.36
C ILE A 218 5.75 16.81 -27.19
N THR A 219 4.66 17.53 -26.95
CA THR A 219 4.29 18.73 -27.74
C THR A 219 4.69 20.03 -27.07
N THR A 220 4.84 20.03 -25.75
CA THR A 220 5.34 21.20 -25.01
C THR A 220 6.06 20.75 -23.76
N VAL A 221 7.21 21.36 -23.51
CA VAL A 221 7.92 21.31 -22.23
C VAL A 221 8.13 22.76 -21.82
N ASN A 222 7.71 23.15 -20.63
CA ASN A 222 7.96 24.49 -20.12
C ASN A 222 8.99 24.50 -18.99
N GLU A 223 9.49 25.68 -18.65
CA GLU A 223 10.49 25.89 -17.59
C GLU A 223 9.97 25.55 -16.18
N GLN A 224 8.70 25.19 -16.02
CA GLN A 224 8.06 24.83 -14.75
C GLN A 224 7.90 23.31 -14.55
N SER A 225 8.63 22.50 -15.33
CA SER A 225 8.55 21.03 -15.31
C SER A 225 7.21 20.48 -15.79
N ILE A 226 6.40 21.28 -16.49
CA ILE A 226 5.12 20.85 -17.04
C ILE A 226 5.35 20.36 -18.47
N VAL A 227 4.86 19.15 -18.74
CA VAL A 227 5.02 18.46 -20.01
C VAL A 227 3.64 18.13 -20.56
N THR A 228 3.40 18.52 -21.81
CA THR A 228 2.20 18.16 -22.58
C THR A 228 2.57 17.07 -23.58
N VAL A 229 1.75 16.02 -23.60
CA VAL A 229 1.92 14.81 -24.39
C VAL A 229 0.73 14.69 -25.34
N SER A 230 1.00 14.53 -26.62
CA SER A 230 0.06 14.16 -27.67
C SER A 230 -0.27 12.68 -27.60
N LEU A 231 -1.56 12.40 -27.67
CA LEU A 231 -2.13 11.07 -27.80
C LEU A 231 -2.57 10.82 -29.26
N ALA A 232 -2.30 11.76 -30.17
CA ALA A 232 -2.60 11.60 -31.58
C ALA A 232 -1.75 10.48 -32.19
N GLY A 233 -2.40 9.55 -32.89
CA GLY A 233 -1.72 8.40 -33.50
C GLY A 233 -1.32 7.32 -32.51
N ALA A 234 -1.80 7.38 -31.25
CA ALA A 234 -1.56 6.33 -30.28
C ALA A 234 -2.23 5.01 -30.68
N SER A 235 -1.67 3.89 -30.20
CA SER A 235 -2.19 2.54 -30.37
C SER A 235 -2.29 1.85 -29.00
N PRO A 236 -3.49 1.47 -28.53
CA PRO A 236 -4.79 1.68 -29.18
C PRO A 236 -5.15 3.17 -29.34
N ALA A 237 -6.01 3.48 -30.31
CA ALA A 237 -6.40 4.86 -30.62
C ALA A 237 -7.04 5.54 -29.39
N PHE A 238 -6.57 6.73 -29.08
CA PHE A 238 -7.08 7.49 -27.95
C PHE A 238 -8.59 7.75 -28.08
N THR A 239 -9.32 7.47 -27.01
CA THR A 239 -10.72 7.86 -26.83
C THR A 239 -10.80 8.73 -25.58
N ALA A 240 -11.60 9.80 -25.61
CA ALA A 240 -11.74 10.78 -24.51
C ALA A 240 -12.06 10.16 -23.14
N SER A 241 -12.55 8.92 -23.11
CA SER A 241 -12.89 8.16 -21.91
C SER A 241 -11.70 7.44 -21.25
N TYR A 242 -10.52 7.43 -21.86
CA TYR A 242 -9.36 6.64 -21.40
C TYR A 242 -8.55 7.33 -20.29
N PHE A 243 -8.61 8.66 -20.22
CA PHE A 243 -7.89 9.43 -19.22
C PHE A 243 -8.84 10.35 -18.46
N VAL A 244 -8.51 10.63 -17.20
CA VAL A 244 -9.15 11.70 -16.41
C VAL A 244 -8.09 12.54 -15.69
N VAL A 245 -8.39 13.82 -15.47
CA VAL A 245 -7.54 14.67 -14.63
C VAL A 245 -7.45 14.07 -13.22
N GLY A 246 -6.24 13.98 -12.68
CA GLY A 246 -5.90 13.33 -11.42
C GLY A 246 -5.51 11.85 -11.53
N GLN A 247 -5.67 11.24 -12.71
CA GLN A 247 -5.22 9.85 -12.94
C GLN A 247 -3.70 9.76 -12.93
N TRP A 248 -3.17 8.69 -12.34
CA TRP A 248 -1.74 8.40 -12.36
C TRP A 248 -1.33 7.80 -13.71
N ILE A 249 -0.22 8.30 -14.22
CA ILE A 249 0.39 7.89 -15.48
C ILE A 249 1.91 7.76 -15.32
N LYS A 250 2.50 7.03 -16.25
CA LYS A 250 3.95 6.91 -16.38
C LYS A 250 4.34 6.83 -17.85
N LEU A 251 5.36 7.59 -18.23
CA LEU A 251 5.96 7.51 -19.55
C LEU A 251 7.20 6.62 -19.54
N PHE A 252 7.26 5.70 -20.47
CA PHE A 252 8.41 4.83 -20.71
C PHE A 252 9.07 5.18 -22.02
N ASN A 253 10.33 4.78 -22.15
CA ASN A 253 11.09 4.90 -23.40
C ASN A 253 11.24 6.34 -23.95
N VAL A 254 10.96 7.35 -23.12
CA VAL A 254 11.25 8.75 -23.44
C VAL A 254 12.76 8.98 -23.36
N PRO A 255 13.44 9.34 -24.46
CA PRO A 255 14.84 9.70 -24.43
C PRO A 255 15.03 11.03 -23.69
N THR A 256 16.27 11.32 -23.29
CA THR A 256 16.61 12.65 -22.77
C THR A 256 16.22 13.73 -23.79
N PHE A 257 15.36 14.67 -23.39
CA PHE A 257 14.82 15.70 -24.27
C PHE A 257 14.67 17.02 -23.51
N GLN A 258 15.10 18.13 -24.12
CA GLN A 258 15.11 19.48 -23.53
C GLN A 258 15.74 19.53 -22.12
N GLY A 259 16.82 18.78 -21.90
CA GLY A 259 17.55 18.75 -20.62
C GLY A 259 16.89 17.93 -19.51
N ILE A 260 15.71 17.36 -19.74
CA ILE A 260 15.06 16.41 -18.84
C ILE A 260 15.53 15.00 -19.21
N THR A 261 16.09 14.28 -18.23
CA THR A 261 16.58 12.90 -18.44
C THR A 261 15.44 11.89 -18.55
N ALA A 262 15.71 10.73 -19.15
CA ALA A 262 14.75 9.63 -19.24
C ALA A 262 14.15 9.23 -17.87
N ALA A 263 14.95 9.21 -16.81
CA ALA A 263 14.48 8.91 -15.45
C ALA A 263 13.59 10.01 -14.85
N GLN A 264 13.74 11.26 -15.31
CA GLN A 264 12.90 12.38 -14.86
C GLN A 264 11.56 12.45 -15.61
N TYR A 265 11.49 11.87 -16.82
CA TYR A 265 10.23 11.62 -17.53
C TYR A 265 9.50 10.37 -17.00
N ASN A 266 10.26 9.31 -16.69
CA ASN A 266 9.76 8.02 -16.21
C ASN A 266 9.46 8.05 -14.71
N ILE A 267 8.46 8.84 -14.34
CA ILE A 267 7.99 8.97 -12.97
C ILE A 267 6.50 8.67 -12.88
N ASP A 268 6.09 8.25 -11.69
CA ASP A 268 4.69 8.15 -11.32
C ASP A 268 4.16 9.58 -11.15
N ALA A 269 3.28 10.04 -12.02
CA ALA A 269 2.75 11.41 -12.00
C ALA A 269 1.26 11.45 -12.31
N GLN A 270 0.57 12.45 -11.76
CA GLN A 270 -0.85 12.66 -12.07
C GLN A 270 -1.04 13.55 -13.30
N ILE A 271 -2.08 13.25 -14.08
CA ILE A 271 -2.56 14.13 -15.14
C ILE A 271 -3.12 15.40 -14.49
N ILE A 272 -2.56 16.55 -14.85
CA ILE A 272 -2.95 17.87 -14.35
C ILE A 272 -4.01 18.51 -15.27
N ALA A 273 -3.93 18.25 -16.56
CA ALA A 273 -4.92 18.70 -17.53
C ALA A 273 -5.08 17.65 -18.65
N LEU A 274 -6.31 17.51 -19.12
CA LEU A 274 -6.66 16.66 -20.26
C LEU A 274 -7.43 17.53 -21.25
N ASP A 275 -6.93 17.62 -22.48
CA ASP A 275 -7.60 18.29 -23.59
C ASP A 275 -8.06 17.22 -24.58
N VAL A 276 -9.36 16.90 -24.49
CA VAL A 276 -10.02 15.90 -25.33
C VAL A 276 -10.25 16.38 -26.76
N VAL A 277 -10.20 17.69 -27.02
CA VAL A 277 -10.38 18.25 -28.38
C VAL A 277 -9.07 18.10 -29.16
N ASN A 278 -7.96 18.39 -28.50
CA ASN A 278 -6.64 18.32 -29.11
C ASN A 278 -5.92 16.98 -28.87
N ASN A 279 -6.57 16.01 -28.20
CA ASN A 279 -6.02 14.72 -27.81
C ASN A 279 -4.66 14.86 -27.09
N THR A 280 -4.59 15.76 -26.09
CA THR A 280 -3.37 15.94 -25.31
C THR A 280 -3.64 15.75 -23.82
N LEU A 281 -2.63 15.25 -23.10
CA LEU A 281 -2.59 15.28 -21.64
C LEU A 281 -1.40 16.09 -21.16
N THR A 282 -1.49 16.62 -19.95
CA THR A 282 -0.42 17.40 -19.32
C THR A 282 -0.13 16.87 -17.93
N TYR A 283 1.15 16.69 -17.60
CA TYR A 283 1.60 16.24 -16.28
C TYR A 283 2.90 16.96 -15.88
N LYS A 284 3.31 16.80 -14.63
CA LYS A 284 4.55 17.39 -14.11
C LYS A 284 5.65 16.32 -14.04
N THR A 285 6.84 16.65 -14.55
CA THR A 285 8.05 15.82 -14.46
C THR A 285 8.92 16.23 -13.27
N ASN A 286 9.95 15.42 -12.97
CA ASN A 286 10.95 15.72 -11.94
C ASN A 286 12.18 16.48 -12.48
N GLY A 287 12.15 16.92 -13.74
CA GLY A 287 13.22 17.69 -14.39
C GLY A 287 12.74 19.07 -14.81
N VAL A 288 13.66 20.01 -14.94
CA VAL A 288 13.38 21.35 -15.45
C VAL A 288 13.85 21.42 -16.90
N ALA A 289 12.99 21.87 -17.79
CA ALA A 289 13.34 22.03 -19.20
C ALA A 289 14.40 23.11 -19.38
N THR A 290 15.35 22.90 -20.28
CA THR A 290 16.32 23.92 -20.69
C THR A 290 15.79 24.84 -21.80
N GLY A 291 14.60 24.57 -22.32
CA GLY A 291 13.93 25.34 -23.36
C GLY A 291 12.62 24.68 -23.82
N ALA A 292 11.81 25.42 -24.59
CA ALA A 292 10.59 24.88 -25.18
C ALA A 292 10.89 24.09 -26.47
N GLY A 293 10.18 23.00 -26.69
CA GLY A 293 10.26 22.25 -27.94
C GLY A 293 9.32 21.05 -28.01
N THR A 294 9.17 20.51 -29.22
CA THR A 294 8.41 19.29 -29.55
C THR A 294 9.37 18.13 -29.83
N GLY A 295 9.06 16.90 -29.42
CA GLY A 295 9.96 15.75 -29.58
C GLY A 295 9.50 14.53 -28.78
N GLY A 296 10.43 13.65 -28.40
CA GLY A 296 10.13 12.53 -27.49
C GLY A 296 10.43 11.15 -28.06
N GLY A 297 10.85 11.03 -29.32
CA GLY A 297 11.30 9.75 -29.89
C GLY A 297 10.17 8.91 -30.49
N ALA A 298 10.55 7.81 -31.16
CA ALA A 298 9.67 7.04 -32.04
C ALA A 298 8.84 5.94 -31.35
N THR A 299 9.08 5.68 -30.06
CA THR A 299 8.44 4.59 -29.30
C THR A 299 8.35 4.98 -27.84
N VAL A 300 7.48 5.93 -27.53
CA VAL A 300 7.14 6.27 -26.13
C VAL A 300 5.89 5.52 -25.77
N ASP A 301 5.93 4.81 -24.66
CA ASP A 301 4.79 4.07 -24.15
C ASP A 301 4.22 4.80 -22.93
N LEU A 302 2.91 4.93 -22.90
CA LEU A 302 2.16 5.54 -21.81
C LEU A 302 1.40 4.45 -21.07
N LEU A 303 1.76 4.25 -19.81
CA LEU A 303 0.99 3.41 -18.91
C LEU A 303 0.02 4.28 -18.11
N PRO A 304 -1.30 4.23 -18.37
CA PRO A 304 -2.25 4.50 -17.30
C PRO A 304 -2.06 3.40 -16.24
N PHE A 305 -1.79 3.79 -14.99
CA PHE A 305 -1.81 2.81 -13.91
C PHE A 305 -2.72 3.26 -12.79
N ASN A 306 -3.30 2.25 -12.17
CA ASN A 306 -4.39 2.47 -11.26
C ASN A 306 -3.92 2.93 -9.89
N GLY A 307 -4.63 3.90 -9.33
CA GLY A 307 -4.28 4.62 -8.12
C GLY A 307 -4.50 3.81 -6.85
N LEU A 308 -3.88 2.63 -6.73
CA LEU A 308 -3.60 2.04 -5.44
C LEU A 308 -2.56 2.94 -4.76
N VAL A 309 -3.05 3.93 -4.04
CA VAL A 309 -2.20 4.77 -3.21
C VAL A 309 -1.84 3.92 -1.99
N THR A 310 -0.58 3.53 -1.89
CA THR A 310 -0.06 2.79 -0.76
C THR A 310 -0.25 3.60 0.51
N GLY A 311 -0.63 2.93 1.60
CA GLY A 311 -0.71 3.60 2.89
C GLY A 311 0.66 4.10 3.36
N ASP A 312 0.82 5.39 3.60
CA ASP A 312 2.04 5.95 4.19
C ASP A 312 1.85 6.15 5.70
N GLN A 313 2.48 5.28 6.48
CA GLN A 313 2.49 5.35 7.94
C GLN A 313 3.17 6.62 8.49
N ARG A 314 4.03 7.30 7.70
CA ARG A 314 4.76 8.50 8.14
C ARG A 314 3.90 9.77 8.15
N ILE A 315 2.76 9.76 7.47
CA ILE A 315 1.82 10.90 7.39
C ILE A 315 0.60 10.70 8.32
N ALA A 316 0.44 9.50 8.89
CA ALA A 316 -0.54 9.23 9.94
C ALA A 316 -0.11 9.90 11.25
N SER A 317 -0.49 11.17 11.43
CA SER A 317 -0.40 11.86 12.71
C SER A 317 -1.55 11.41 13.62
N ASN A 318 -1.38 11.60 14.92
CA ASN A 318 -2.39 11.36 15.95
C ASN A 318 -3.72 12.13 15.72
N VAL A 319 -3.75 13.04 14.74
CA VAL A 319 -4.91 13.87 14.36
C VAL A 319 -5.54 13.40 13.03
N THR A 320 -4.79 12.73 12.16
CA THR A 320 -5.24 12.41 10.79
C THR A 320 -5.83 11.01 10.62
N GLY A 321 -5.61 10.06 11.53
CA GLY A 321 -6.18 8.71 11.38
C GLY A 321 -5.61 7.96 10.18
N ASP A 322 -5.73 6.64 10.24
CA ASP A 322 -5.00 5.65 9.45
C ASP A 322 -5.13 5.82 7.92
N VAL A 323 -4.00 5.92 7.21
CA VAL A 323 -3.94 5.81 5.74
C VAL A 323 -3.51 4.39 5.43
N ARG A 324 -4.46 3.45 5.44
CA ARG A 324 -4.23 2.03 5.04
C ARG A 324 -4.07 1.83 3.54
N GLY A 325 -4.10 2.93 2.79
CA GLY A 325 -4.14 2.95 1.35
C GLY A 325 -5.56 3.02 0.83
N THR A 326 -5.70 3.61 -0.35
CA THR A 326 -6.99 3.71 -1.05
C THR A 326 -6.84 3.16 -2.45
N TYR A 327 -7.91 2.60 -2.97
CA TYR A 327 -7.97 2.15 -4.35
C TYR A 327 -9.04 2.94 -5.10
N THR A 328 -8.68 3.51 -6.26
CA THR A 328 -9.61 4.18 -7.16
C THR A 328 -9.59 3.42 -8.49
N PRO A 329 -10.70 2.81 -8.92
CA PRO A 329 -10.77 2.07 -10.18
C PRO A 329 -10.79 3.02 -11.38
N LEU A 330 -10.44 2.48 -12.55
CA LEU A 330 -10.64 3.14 -13.83
C LEU A 330 -12.14 3.44 -14.06
N PRO A 331 -12.49 4.53 -14.78
CA PRO A 331 -13.87 4.74 -15.23
C PRO A 331 -14.39 3.52 -15.99
N THR A 332 -15.67 3.17 -15.79
CA THR A 332 -16.37 1.98 -16.34
C THR A 332 -16.51 1.96 -17.87
N THR A 333 -15.73 2.76 -18.59
CA THR A 333 -15.76 2.91 -20.05
C THR A 333 -14.41 2.60 -20.69
N PHE A 334 -13.57 1.80 -20.04
CA PHE A 334 -12.44 1.16 -20.71
C PHE A 334 -12.97 0.04 -21.61
N SER A 335 -13.22 0.37 -22.88
CA SER A 335 -13.56 -0.60 -23.91
C SER A 335 -12.29 -1.00 -24.64
N VAL A 336 -11.87 -2.25 -24.47
CA VAL A 336 -10.94 -2.91 -25.38
C VAL A 336 -11.80 -3.54 -26.48
N ASN A 337 -11.55 -3.20 -27.75
CA ASN A 337 -12.21 -3.79 -28.93
C ASN A 337 -13.73 -3.59 -29.03
N ASN A 338 -14.24 -2.38 -28.79
CA ASN A 338 -15.64 -1.99 -29.09
C ASN A 338 -16.71 -2.76 -28.30
N ASN A 339 -16.29 -3.41 -27.22
CA ASN A 339 -17.14 -4.14 -26.31
C ASN A 339 -17.35 -3.29 -25.05
N SER A 340 -18.53 -2.70 -24.93
CA SER A 340 -18.98 -2.02 -23.71
C SER A 340 -19.66 -3.05 -22.82
N PHE A 341 -18.97 -3.51 -21.78
CA PHE A 341 -19.53 -4.50 -20.86
C PHE A 341 -19.92 -3.84 -19.53
N SER A 342 -21.11 -3.24 -19.54
CA SER A 342 -21.84 -2.93 -18.30
C SER A 342 -22.33 -4.24 -17.69
N ASP A 343 -22.06 -4.50 -16.41
CA ASP A 343 -22.76 -5.57 -15.70
C ASP A 343 -24.27 -5.29 -15.78
N ALA A 344 -25.07 -6.30 -16.12
CA ALA A 344 -26.47 -6.14 -16.57
C ALA A 344 -27.40 -5.50 -15.53
N ASN A 345 -26.92 -5.29 -14.30
CA ASN A 345 -27.64 -4.74 -13.16
C ASN A 345 -27.25 -3.28 -12.80
N GLY A 346 -26.31 -2.65 -13.51
CA GLY A 346 -25.93 -1.25 -13.28
C GLY A 346 -25.05 -0.98 -12.04
N PHE A 347 -24.48 -2.03 -11.44
CA PHE A 347 -23.52 -1.93 -10.34
C PHE A 347 -22.11 -2.25 -10.84
N SER A 348 -21.08 -1.65 -10.23
CA SER A 348 -19.69 -2.04 -10.45
C SER A 348 -19.23 -2.94 -9.31
N ARG A 349 -18.20 -3.78 -9.52
CA ARG A 349 -17.68 -4.72 -8.53
C ARG A 349 -16.16 -4.61 -8.39
N LEU A 350 -15.65 -4.45 -7.18
CA LEU A 350 -14.22 -4.47 -6.87
C LEU A 350 -13.84 -5.83 -6.27
N THR A 351 -12.87 -6.51 -6.89
CA THR A 351 -12.31 -7.75 -6.37
C THR A 351 -10.81 -7.57 -6.17
N ILE A 352 -10.29 -7.64 -4.95
CA ILE A 352 -8.85 -7.62 -4.67
C ILE A 352 -8.45 -8.93 -4.01
N ASN A 353 -7.61 -9.69 -4.70
CA ASN A 353 -6.85 -10.78 -4.10
C ASN A 353 -5.60 -10.18 -3.47
N PHE A 354 -5.46 -10.21 -2.15
CA PHE A 354 -4.20 -9.92 -1.49
C PHE A 354 -3.37 -11.20 -1.40
N TYR A 355 -2.15 -11.16 -1.93
CA TYR A 355 -1.17 -12.18 -1.55
C TYR A 355 -0.81 -11.91 -0.08
N ASN A 356 -1.04 -12.88 0.81
CA ASN A 356 -0.24 -12.91 2.04
C ASN A 356 1.17 -13.25 1.58
N ALA A 357 1.95 -12.27 1.16
CA ALA A 357 3.28 -12.55 0.64
C ALA A 357 4.16 -13.00 1.81
N SER A 358 4.22 -14.32 2.02
CA SER A 358 5.46 -14.92 2.51
C SER A 358 6.56 -14.90 1.44
N GLY A 359 6.19 -14.57 0.19
CA GLY A 359 7.05 -14.41 -0.97
C GLY A 359 7.60 -13.01 -1.20
N ASP A 360 7.45 -12.07 -0.26
CA ASP A 360 8.33 -10.91 -0.23
C ASP A 360 9.70 -11.39 0.24
N SER A 361 10.78 -11.02 -0.46
CA SER A 361 12.13 -11.13 0.10
C SER A 361 12.29 -10.26 1.37
N ARG A 362 11.29 -9.44 1.69
CA ARG A 362 11.08 -8.70 2.94
C ARG A 362 9.83 -9.17 3.70
N ASN A 363 9.57 -10.47 3.71
CA ASN A 363 8.52 -11.13 4.48
C ASN A 363 8.53 -10.70 5.97
N TYR A 364 7.68 -9.73 6.31
CA TYR A 364 7.44 -9.21 7.66
C TYR A 364 6.61 -10.14 8.55
N ASN A 365 6.28 -11.35 8.10
CA ASN A 365 5.64 -12.35 8.94
C ASN A 365 6.68 -13.15 9.71
N ASN A 366 7.41 -12.46 10.59
CA ASN A 366 7.92 -13.07 11.81
C ASN A 366 7.97 -12.02 12.93
N ALA A 367 6.79 -11.57 13.36
CA ALA A 367 6.62 -10.95 14.67
C ALA A 367 6.91 -12.01 15.76
N SER A 368 8.18 -12.23 16.02
CA SER A 368 8.72 -12.83 17.23
C SER A 368 10.19 -12.39 17.37
N ASN A 369 10.34 -11.25 18.04
CA ASN A 369 11.55 -10.65 18.63
C ASN A 369 12.73 -10.41 17.68
N GLY A 370 12.90 -9.16 17.24
CA GLY A 370 14.10 -8.66 16.55
C GLY A 370 15.36 -8.75 17.43
N ILE A 371 15.83 -9.96 17.71
CA ILE A 371 17.02 -10.26 18.49
C ILE A 371 18.13 -10.65 17.49
N VAL A 372 19.21 -9.87 17.49
CA VAL A 372 20.44 -10.17 16.74
C VAL A 372 21.48 -10.70 17.72
N ASN A 373 22.02 -11.89 17.45
CA ASN A 373 23.16 -12.42 18.19
C ASN A 373 24.43 -11.71 17.69
N LEU A 374 25.22 -11.17 18.61
CA LEU A 374 26.50 -10.55 18.31
C LEU A 374 27.63 -11.58 18.35
N ASN A 375 28.75 -11.25 17.72
CA ASN A 375 29.98 -12.04 17.83
C ASN A 375 30.47 -12.10 19.28
N ALA A 376 31.33 -13.08 19.58
CA ALA A 376 31.91 -13.21 20.91
C ALA A 376 32.70 -11.96 21.30
N ASN A 377 32.52 -11.55 22.56
CA ASN A 377 33.14 -10.36 23.15
C ASN A 377 32.93 -9.06 22.34
N PRO A 378 31.68 -8.65 22.04
CA PRO A 378 31.41 -7.52 21.16
C PRO A 378 31.53 -6.16 21.85
N ILE A 379 31.72 -6.11 23.17
CA ILE A 379 31.71 -4.89 23.97
C ILE A 379 33.15 -4.42 24.20
N THR A 380 33.47 -3.22 23.74
CA THR A 380 34.74 -2.54 24.06
C THR A 380 34.50 -1.46 25.10
N THR A 381 35.34 -1.43 26.12
CA THR A 381 35.27 -0.54 27.28
C THR A 381 36.56 0.27 27.40
N THR A 382 36.48 1.47 28.00
CA THR A 382 37.63 2.32 28.31
C THR A 382 37.63 2.64 29.80
N ASN A 383 38.76 2.45 30.47
CA ASN A 383 38.91 2.70 31.91
C ASN A 383 38.42 4.12 32.28
N GLY A 384 37.54 4.20 33.28
CA GLY A 384 36.95 5.45 33.76
C GLY A 384 35.73 5.94 32.97
N SER A 385 35.29 5.24 31.91
CA SER A 385 34.13 5.62 31.09
C SER A 385 32.90 4.74 31.37
N SER A 386 31.71 5.34 31.29
CA SER A 386 30.42 4.63 31.23
C SER A 386 29.93 4.38 29.80
N VAL A 387 30.57 5.02 28.81
CA VAL A 387 30.29 4.80 27.39
C VAL A 387 30.99 3.54 26.92
N VAL A 388 30.20 2.60 26.39
CA VAL A 388 30.71 1.34 25.82
C VAL A 388 30.48 1.33 24.32
N SER A 389 31.44 0.79 23.57
CA SER A 389 31.33 0.59 22.12
C SER A 389 30.94 -0.84 21.82
N ILE A 390 30.01 -1.03 20.89
CA ILE A 390 29.47 -2.33 20.51
C ILE A 390 29.83 -2.59 19.06
N TYR A 391 30.54 -3.69 18.82
CA TYR A 391 30.77 -4.20 17.48
C TYR A 391 29.55 -5.00 17.02
N ALA A 392 28.81 -4.43 16.09
CA ALA A 392 27.62 -5.00 15.48
C ALA A 392 27.65 -4.71 13.98
N PRO A 393 28.19 -5.65 13.16
CA PRO A 393 28.30 -5.45 11.71
C PRO A 393 26.95 -5.06 11.11
N ASN A 394 26.93 -4.08 10.20
CA ASN A 394 25.73 -3.64 9.47
C ASN A 394 24.48 -3.39 10.35
N HIS A 395 24.63 -2.72 11.48
CA HIS A 395 23.55 -2.62 12.49
C HIS A 395 22.37 -1.73 12.07
N GLN A 396 22.53 -0.86 11.07
CA GLN A 396 21.51 0.04 10.51
C GLN A 396 20.82 1.02 11.48
N PHE A 397 21.18 1.03 12.76
CA PHE A 397 20.73 2.04 13.72
C PHE A 397 20.99 3.49 13.25
N ILE A 398 20.11 4.38 13.70
CA ILE A 398 20.29 5.84 13.63
C ILE A 398 20.55 6.43 15.03
N ASN A 399 21.16 7.62 15.08
CA ASN A 399 21.43 8.31 16.35
C ASN A 399 20.14 8.52 17.17
N GLY A 400 20.20 8.19 18.46
CA GLY A 400 19.07 8.34 19.39
C GLY A 400 18.09 7.16 19.41
N GLU A 401 18.26 6.16 18.54
CA GLU A 401 17.44 4.95 18.57
C GLU A 401 17.73 4.09 19.80
N ASN A 402 16.70 3.50 20.41
CA ASN A 402 16.90 2.62 21.56
C ASN A 402 17.26 1.19 21.12
N VAL A 403 18.35 0.66 21.68
CA VAL A 403 18.72 -0.75 21.64
C VAL A 403 18.51 -1.37 23.02
N THR A 404 18.12 -2.64 23.07
CA THR A 404 18.17 -3.47 24.28
C THR A 404 19.31 -4.47 24.15
N ILE A 405 20.28 -4.42 25.06
CA ILE A 405 21.36 -5.40 25.14
C ILE A 405 20.98 -6.47 26.18
N SER A 406 21.24 -7.73 25.87
CA SER A 406 21.02 -8.87 26.79
C SER A 406 22.10 -9.93 26.61
N GLY A 407 22.29 -10.81 27.60
CA GLY A 407 23.29 -11.89 27.55
C GLY A 407 24.75 -11.44 27.72
N ALA A 408 24.99 -10.15 27.96
CA ALA A 408 26.32 -9.66 28.31
C ALA A 408 26.74 -10.11 29.71
N VAL A 409 27.98 -10.55 29.86
CA VAL A 409 28.60 -10.85 31.16
C VAL A 409 29.39 -9.65 31.69
N THR A 410 29.72 -9.68 32.99
CA THR A 410 30.56 -8.65 33.62
C THR A 410 31.84 -8.44 32.82
N THR A 411 32.09 -7.19 32.42
CA THR A 411 33.18 -6.83 31.52
C THR A 411 33.93 -5.64 32.08
N ASN A 412 35.23 -5.82 32.35
CA ASN A 412 36.15 -4.75 32.76
C ASN A 412 35.61 -3.86 33.90
N GLY A 413 35.04 -4.50 34.92
CA GLY A 413 34.47 -3.83 36.10
C GLY A 413 33.00 -3.41 35.98
N ILE A 414 32.40 -3.41 34.79
CA ILE A 414 30.97 -3.15 34.61
C ILE A 414 30.19 -4.45 34.81
N ALA A 415 29.31 -4.49 35.81
CA ALA A 415 28.47 -5.65 36.10
C ALA A 415 27.52 -5.98 34.93
N ALA A 416 27.21 -7.27 34.74
CA ALA A 416 26.28 -7.73 33.70
C ALA A 416 24.94 -6.97 33.68
N ALA A 417 24.34 -6.69 34.84
CA ALA A 417 23.09 -5.94 34.94
C ALA A 417 23.20 -4.49 34.44
N ALA A 418 24.39 -3.89 34.49
CA ALA A 418 24.64 -2.53 34.02
C ALA A 418 24.90 -2.45 32.50
N LEU A 419 25.25 -3.59 31.86
CA LEU A 419 25.40 -3.73 30.41
C LEU A 419 24.09 -4.19 29.75
N ASN A 420 23.31 -5.04 30.42
CA ASN A 420 22.08 -5.62 29.87
C ASN A 420 20.87 -4.68 30.04
N ILE A 421 20.94 -3.51 29.40
CA ILE A 421 19.97 -2.43 29.55
C ILE A 421 19.34 -2.03 28.20
N LYS A 422 18.29 -1.21 28.30
CA LYS A 422 17.74 -0.46 27.17
C LYS A 422 18.30 0.95 27.18
N ALA A 423 18.94 1.38 26.10
CA ALA A 423 19.58 2.69 26.01
C ALA A 423 19.55 3.25 24.58
N PRO A 424 19.55 4.59 24.40
CA PRO A 424 19.73 5.21 23.09
C PRO A 424 21.17 5.01 22.60
N VAL A 425 21.33 4.79 21.29
CA VAL A 425 22.64 4.59 20.65
C VAL A 425 23.18 5.86 20.00
N THR A 426 24.51 5.96 19.94
CA THR A 426 25.26 6.93 19.13
C THR A 426 26.11 6.18 18.12
N ILE A 427 25.89 6.41 16.83
CA ILE A 427 26.54 5.71 15.72
C ILE A 427 27.98 6.19 15.55
N VAL A 428 28.90 5.24 15.45
CA VAL A 428 30.31 5.50 15.15
C VAL A 428 30.57 5.28 13.65
N ASP A 429 30.16 4.12 13.14
CA ASP A 429 30.24 3.76 11.72
C ASP A 429 29.19 2.69 11.37
N GLN A 430 29.29 2.06 10.19
CA GLN A 430 28.33 1.02 9.73
C GLN A 430 28.32 -0.26 10.59
N ASN A 431 29.40 -0.52 11.34
CA ASN A 431 29.63 -1.74 12.11
C ASN A 431 29.76 -1.48 13.62
N ASN A 432 29.74 -0.22 14.05
CA ASN A 432 29.97 0.16 15.44
C ASN A 432 29.02 1.26 15.89
N PHE A 433 28.46 1.09 17.08
CA PHE A 433 27.74 2.12 17.80
C PHE A 433 28.13 2.11 19.28
N THR A 434 27.78 3.18 19.99
CA THR A 434 28.01 3.31 21.43
C THR A 434 26.70 3.52 22.18
N TYR A 435 26.67 3.14 23.45
CA TYR A 435 25.61 3.56 24.37
C TYR A 435 26.20 3.79 25.77
N VAL A 436 25.47 4.51 26.61
CA VAL A 436 25.86 4.78 28.00
C VAL A 436 25.34 3.65 28.89
N SER A 437 26.26 2.85 29.45
CA SER A 437 25.94 1.85 30.47
C SER A 437 25.67 2.52 31.83
N THR A 438 25.06 1.79 32.77
CA THR A 438 24.82 2.34 34.13
C THR A 438 26.01 2.13 35.10
N GLY A 439 27.11 1.55 34.63
CA GLY A 439 28.35 1.37 35.39
C GLY A 439 29.53 2.10 34.75
N VAL A 440 30.66 2.13 35.45
CA VAL A 440 31.92 2.72 34.96
C VAL A 440 32.96 1.61 34.85
N ALA A 441 33.65 1.52 33.72
CA ALA A 441 34.69 0.53 33.54
C ALA A 441 35.92 0.83 34.42
N THR A 442 36.51 -0.21 35.02
CA THR A 442 37.74 -0.13 35.82
C THR A 442 38.99 -0.55 35.05
N SER A 443 38.81 -0.99 33.80
CA SER A 443 39.89 -1.31 32.86
C SER A 443 39.43 -1.06 31.41
N SER A 444 40.37 -0.96 30.48
CA SER A 444 40.08 -0.91 29.06
C SER A 444 40.23 -2.31 28.46
N GLY A 445 39.36 -2.67 27.50
CA GLY A 445 39.46 -3.94 26.79
C GLY A 445 38.13 -4.41 26.18
N GLN A 446 38.18 -5.55 25.51
CA GLN A 446 37.03 -6.23 24.92
C GLN A 446 36.42 -7.27 25.88
N GLY A 447 35.12 -7.47 25.80
CA GLY A 447 34.39 -8.46 26.57
C GLY A 447 32.90 -8.49 26.21
N GLY A 448 32.07 -8.94 27.13
CA GLY A 448 30.63 -9.14 26.94
C GLY A 448 30.23 -10.61 26.82
N GLY A 449 31.17 -11.52 26.52
CA GLY A 449 30.91 -12.96 26.44
C GLY A 449 30.38 -13.43 25.08
N SER A 450 30.01 -14.70 24.98
CA SER A 450 29.73 -15.38 23.70
C SER A 450 28.26 -15.41 23.27
N ILE A 451 27.35 -14.87 24.09
CA ILE A 451 25.89 -14.96 23.86
C ILE A 451 25.21 -13.59 23.91
N VAL A 452 25.97 -12.51 23.67
CA VAL A 452 25.42 -11.15 23.68
C VAL A 452 24.42 -11.00 22.54
N LYS A 453 23.30 -10.40 22.88
CA LYS A 453 22.16 -10.16 22.01
C LYS A 453 21.82 -8.69 22.02
N MET A 454 21.46 -8.15 20.87
CA MET A 454 20.86 -6.83 20.76
C MET A 454 19.46 -6.94 20.17
N SER A 455 18.53 -6.10 20.63
CA SER A 455 17.24 -5.91 19.96
C SER A 455 16.90 -4.43 19.81
N PRO A 456 16.65 -3.94 18.58
CA PRO A 456 16.13 -2.58 18.37
C PRO A 456 14.71 -2.44 18.95
N ARG A 457 14.30 -1.18 19.18
CA ARG A 457 12.92 -0.83 19.57
C ARG A 457 11.90 -1.24 18.49
N TYR A 458 12.31 -1.24 17.23
CA TYR A 458 11.55 -1.70 16.07
C TYR A 458 12.38 -2.80 15.40
N GLY A 459 11.87 -4.04 15.34
CA GLY A 459 12.64 -5.22 14.91
C GLY A 459 13.52 -4.96 13.68
N ASN A 460 14.79 -5.34 13.76
CA ASN A 460 15.76 -5.15 12.69
C ASN A 460 15.27 -5.89 11.44
N LEU A 461 15.09 -5.15 10.36
CA LEU A 461 14.56 -5.61 9.09
C LEU A 461 15.60 -6.04 8.08
N TYR A 462 16.88 -6.00 8.43
CA TYR A 462 17.92 -6.22 7.44
C TYR A 462 19.15 -6.88 8.06
N GLN A 463 19.20 -8.22 7.98
CA GLN A 463 20.39 -9.10 8.01
C GLN A 463 19.88 -10.56 7.88
N THR A 464 20.25 -11.45 6.95
CA THR A 464 21.38 -11.59 6.02
C THR A 464 21.07 -12.72 5.00
N ALA A 465 21.88 -12.86 3.94
CA ALA A 465 21.71 -13.74 2.76
C ALA A 465 21.96 -15.24 2.98
N THR A 466 21.38 -15.85 4.00
CA THR A 466 21.26 -17.32 4.08
C THR A 466 19.81 -17.68 4.36
N GLY A 467 19.18 -18.33 3.38
CA GLY A 467 17.79 -18.76 3.47
C GLY A 467 17.53 -19.59 4.72
N ARG A 468 16.52 -19.18 5.50
CA ARG A 468 16.14 -19.76 6.80
C ARG A 468 15.43 -21.12 6.69
N PHE A 469 15.91 -22.00 5.81
CA PHE A 469 15.53 -23.41 5.83
C PHE A 469 16.70 -24.38 5.64
N GLY A 470 17.95 -23.93 5.54
CA GLY A 470 19.07 -24.86 5.33
C GLY A 470 18.91 -25.73 4.07
N VAL A 471 18.03 -25.35 3.14
CA VAL A 471 17.87 -26.01 1.85
C VAL A 471 18.54 -25.11 0.80
N PRO A 472 19.53 -25.62 0.04
CA PRO A 472 20.05 -24.92 -1.13
C PRO A 472 18.88 -24.64 -2.09
N GLN A 473 18.62 -23.37 -2.39
CA GLN A 473 17.74 -23.02 -3.51
C GLN A 473 18.47 -23.42 -4.79
N HIS A 474 18.05 -24.53 -5.40
CA HIS A 474 18.36 -24.80 -6.79
C HIS A 474 17.38 -23.99 -7.64
N SER A 475 17.90 -23.03 -8.43
CA SER A 475 17.15 -22.52 -9.58
C SER A 475 16.97 -23.69 -10.54
N ILE A 476 15.71 -24.04 -10.83
CA ILE A 476 15.42 -24.80 -12.03
C ILE A 476 15.37 -23.76 -13.14
N ASP A 477 16.46 -23.64 -13.88
CA ASP A 477 16.42 -23.02 -15.19
C ASP A 477 15.60 -23.96 -16.08
N LEU A 478 14.38 -23.54 -16.42
CA LEU A 478 13.59 -24.17 -17.44
C LEU A 478 14.25 -23.84 -18.79
N PHE A 479 14.72 -24.87 -19.49
CA PHE A 479 15.13 -24.77 -20.90
C PHE A 479 13.95 -24.42 -21.80
#